data_AF-A0A8K1CCA0-F1
#
_entry.id   AF-A0A8K1CCA0-F1
#
_cell.length_a   1.000
_cell.length_b   1.000
_cell.length_c   1.000
_cell.angle_alpha   90.00
_cell.angle_beta   90.00
_cell.angle_gamma   90.00
#
_symmetry.space_group_name_H-M   'P 1'
#
loop_
_entity.id
_entity.type
_entity.pdbx_description
1 polymer ?
#
loop_
_entity_poly.entity_id
_entity_poly.type
_entity_poly.pdbx_seq_one_letter_code
_entity_poly.pdbx_strand_id
1 'polypeptide(L)'
;MSLPKPKFSNPSIGNNFGATIAATEVFPSPPPNMFFDRDGEGNAKAFSVSFKGSHFKSLKELVMKHQKLESGATAECGFTDPTGPAQPLPDNVEWAASNTEGFSLSHHGPCEVWCDNQVVFYDDNCAKNYPTAPAKLPYKKELCAGKKMLTSIWVAMHTATWQVYTGCAPLSGAAAGGGEEDCDDLDMAAGEEDCDDLDMADGEEDCDDLEMKEPSVVNTPTVAPVQVNNVNFANTAVGGAVVGQVHAAA
;
A
#
# COMPACT_ATOMS: atom_id res chain seq x y z
N MET A 1 3.92 -12.04 14.21
CA MET A 1 4.97 -11.02 13.97
C MET A 1 4.81 -10.50 12.55
N SER A 2 5.08 -9.23 12.29
CA SER A 2 5.03 -8.68 10.93
C SER A 2 6.25 -9.07 10.09
N LEU A 3 6.06 -9.22 8.79
CA LEU A 3 7.12 -9.51 7.80
C LEU A 3 6.97 -8.61 6.55
N PRO A 4 8.07 -8.13 5.95
CA PRO A 4 9.43 -8.13 6.47
C PRO A 4 9.52 -7.48 7.85
N LYS A 5 10.41 -7.96 8.72
CA LYS A 5 10.43 -7.57 10.14
C LYS A 5 10.85 -6.10 10.28
N PRO A 6 9.97 -5.19 10.72
CA PRO A 6 10.36 -3.81 10.96
C PRO A 6 11.22 -3.70 12.22
N LYS A 7 12.12 -2.71 12.24
CA LYS A 7 12.72 -2.20 13.48
C LYS A 7 11.86 -1.04 13.97
N PHE A 8 11.43 -1.06 15.22
CA PHE A 8 10.72 0.09 15.81
C PHE A 8 11.71 1.07 16.42
N SER A 9 11.49 2.37 16.18
CA SER A 9 12.24 3.46 16.81
C SER A 9 12.06 3.45 18.32
N ASN A 10 10.88 3.03 18.79
CA ASN A 10 10.60 2.74 20.20
C ASN A 10 9.88 1.38 20.33
N PRO A 11 10.58 0.33 20.79
CA PRO A 11 10.00 -1.01 20.93
C PRO A 11 8.77 -1.09 21.84
N SER A 12 8.64 -0.17 22.81
CA SER A 12 7.49 -0.12 23.71
C SER A 12 6.20 0.39 23.04
N ILE A 13 6.32 1.09 21.91
CA ILE A 13 5.18 1.55 21.11
C ILE A 13 4.75 0.45 20.12
N GLY A 14 5.72 -0.20 19.48
CA GLY A 14 5.45 -1.29 18.53
C GLY A 14 4.56 -0.84 17.35
N ASN A 15 3.65 -1.72 16.91
CA ASN A 15 2.74 -1.52 15.78
C ASN A 15 1.51 -0.64 16.11
N ASN A 16 1.72 0.47 16.83
CA ASN A 16 0.64 1.42 17.10
C ASN A 16 0.40 2.36 15.91
N PHE A 17 -0.74 3.06 15.88
CA PHE A 17 -1.02 4.03 14.82
C PHE A 17 -0.11 5.25 14.98
N GLY A 18 0.55 5.65 13.89
CA GLY A 18 1.50 6.77 13.89
C GLY A 18 0.83 8.10 13.54
N ALA A 19 -0.42 8.09 13.07
CA ALA A 19 -1.12 9.30 12.72
C ALA A 19 -2.64 9.11 12.74
N THR A 20 -3.36 10.24 12.67
CA THR A 20 -4.81 10.28 12.51
C THR A 20 -5.23 11.12 11.30
N ILE A 21 -6.41 10.82 10.75
CA ILE A 21 -7.04 11.61 9.68
C ILE A 21 -8.52 11.79 10.02
N ALA A 22 -9.01 13.03 10.01
CA ALA A 22 -10.45 13.28 10.18
C ALA A 22 -11.16 13.05 8.83
N ALA A 23 -12.19 12.18 8.82
CA ALA A 23 -12.91 11.83 7.61
C ALA A 23 -13.42 13.05 6.84
N THR A 24 -13.96 14.04 7.55
CA THR A 24 -14.55 15.27 6.99
C THR A 24 -13.51 16.24 6.42
N GLU A 25 -12.24 16.13 6.78
CA GLU A 25 -11.15 16.91 6.17
C GLU A 25 -10.77 16.39 4.78
N VAL A 26 -11.08 15.12 4.49
CA VAL A 26 -10.80 14.47 3.20
C VAL A 26 -12.05 14.38 2.34
N PHE A 27 -13.14 13.91 2.94
CA PHE A 27 -14.45 13.75 2.31
C PHE A 27 -15.50 14.50 3.15
N PRO A 28 -15.92 15.71 2.74
CA PRO A 28 -16.80 16.56 3.54
C PRO A 28 -18.14 15.90 3.93
N SER A 29 -18.59 14.88 3.20
CA SER A 29 -19.79 14.11 3.52
C SER A 29 -19.64 12.66 3.03
N PRO A 30 -20.24 11.69 3.72
CA PRO A 30 -20.28 10.31 3.23
C PRO A 30 -21.19 10.18 2.00
N PRO A 31 -21.06 9.09 1.21
CA PRO A 31 -21.99 8.78 0.14
C PRO A 31 -23.44 8.65 0.66
N PRO A 32 -24.46 8.81 -0.21
CA PRO A 32 -25.86 8.64 0.18
C PRO A 32 -26.13 7.31 0.87
N ASN A 33 -26.82 7.35 2.01
CA ASN A 33 -27.15 6.19 2.86
C ASN A 33 -25.93 5.46 3.46
N MET A 34 -24.77 6.12 3.52
CA MET A 34 -23.56 5.62 4.17
C MET A 34 -23.11 6.56 5.29
N PHE A 35 -22.21 6.08 6.15
CA PHE A 35 -21.73 6.79 7.33
C PHE A 35 -20.22 6.58 7.48
N PHE A 36 -19.53 7.53 8.10
CA PHE A 36 -18.11 7.40 8.44
C PHE A 36 -17.88 7.05 9.93
N ASP A 37 -18.94 6.99 10.74
CA ASP A 37 -18.88 6.82 12.19
C ASP A 37 -19.94 5.84 12.75
N ARG A 38 -20.49 4.94 11.93
CA ARG A 38 -21.56 4.02 12.36
C ARG A 38 -21.02 2.67 12.83
N ASP A 39 -20.26 2.01 11.97
CA ASP A 39 -19.66 0.70 12.23
C ASP A 39 -18.46 0.48 11.31
N GLY A 40 -17.46 -0.29 11.75
CA GLY A 40 -16.20 -0.40 11.02
C GLY A 40 -16.36 -0.87 9.57
N GLU A 41 -17.17 -1.90 9.31
CA GLU A 41 -17.33 -2.43 7.95
C GLU A 41 -18.06 -1.43 7.04
N GLY A 42 -19.15 -0.82 7.54
CA GLY A 42 -19.90 0.22 6.86
C GLY A 42 -19.05 1.46 6.58
N ASN A 43 -18.23 1.88 7.54
CA ASN A 43 -17.33 3.03 7.40
C ASN A 43 -16.24 2.76 6.35
N ALA A 44 -15.63 1.56 6.35
CA ALA A 44 -14.67 1.15 5.34
C ALA A 44 -15.30 1.12 3.93
N LYS A 45 -16.55 0.66 3.82
CA LYS A 45 -17.30 0.69 2.56
C LYS A 45 -17.57 2.13 2.10
N ALA A 46 -17.98 3.01 3.00
CA ALA A 46 -18.20 4.42 2.71
C ALA A 46 -16.92 5.09 2.20
N PHE A 47 -15.79 4.82 2.87
CA PHE A 47 -14.47 5.27 2.42
C PHE A 47 -14.15 4.75 1.03
N SER A 48 -14.27 3.44 0.76
CA SER A 48 -13.91 2.86 -0.53
C SER A 48 -14.68 3.52 -1.68
N VAL A 49 -15.97 3.78 -1.50
CA VAL A 49 -16.79 4.50 -2.48
C VAL A 49 -16.28 5.93 -2.69
N SER A 50 -16.06 6.68 -1.61
CA SER A 50 -15.54 8.06 -1.70
C SER A 50 -14.14 8.13 -2.31
N PHE A 51 -13.26 7.21 -1.94
CA PHE A 51 -11.87 7.13 -2.40
C PHE A 51 -11.81 6.82 -3.90
N LYS A 52 -12.61 5.86 -4.40
CA LYS A 52 -12.70 5.56 -5.84
C LYS A 52 -13.24 6.73 -6.66
N GLY A 53 -14.10 7.56 -6.09
CA GLY A 53 -14.59 8.79 -6.73
C GLY A 53 -13.67 9.99 -6.58
N SER A 54 -12.56 9.86 -5.84
CA SER A 54 -11.65 10.95 -5.53
C SER A 54 -10.57 11.16 -6.60
N HIS A 55 -9.76 12.20 -6.43
CA HIS A 55 -8.61 12.48 -7.28
C HIS A 55 -7.34 11.73 -6.86
N PHE A 56 -7.31 11.16 -5.65
CA PHE A 56 -6.15 10.46 -5.12
C PHE A 56 -5.84 9.21 -5.95
N LYS A 57 -4.57 9.00 -6.24
CA LYS A 57 -4.09 7.85 -7.01
C LYS A 57 -3.71 6.67 -6.13
N SER A 58 -3.53 6.89 -4.84
CA SER A 58 -3.16 5.86 -3.88
C SER A 58 -3.55 6.21 -2.44
N LEU A 59 -3.59 5.20 -1.57
CA LEU A 59 -3.86 5.41 -0.15
C LEU A 59 -2.72 6.21 0.50
N LYS A 60 -1.47 5.91 0.11
CA LYS A 60 -0.28 6.67 0.54
C LYS A 60 -0.39 8.15 0.23
N GLU A 61 -0.84 8.53 -0.97
CA GLU A 61 -0.99 9.93 -1.35
C GLU A 61 -2.00 10.65 -0.44
N LEU A 62 -3.16 10.02 -0.19
CA LEU A 62 -4.18 10.55 0.72
C LEU A 62 -3.62 10.71 2.13
N VAL A 63 -2.94 9.67 2.65
CA VAL A 63 -2.34 9.69 3.98
C VAL A 63 -1.30 10.80 4.11
N MET A 64 -0.34 10.86 3.18
CA MET A 64 0.74 11.86 3.22
C MET A 64 0.21 13.30 3.18
N LYS A 65 -0.91 13.53 2.51
CA LYS A 65 -1.52 14.87 2.40
C LYS A 65 -2.31 15.29 3.64
N HIS A 66 -2.93 14.35 4.35
CA HIS A 66 -3.93 14.67 5.38
C HIS A 66 -3.59 14.20 6.80
N GLN A 67 -2.55 13.40 6.97
CA GLN A 67 -2.21 12.84 8.28
C GLN A 67 -1.80 13.91 9.30
N LYS A 68 -2.29 13.74 10.53
CA LYS A 68 -1.82 14.43 11.73
C LYS A 68 -1.00 13.44 12.54
N LEU A 69 0.31 13.69 12.63
CA LEU A 69 1.27 12.76 13.24
C LEU A 69 1.10 12.69 14.76
N GLU A 70 1.20 11.48 15.28
CA GLU A 70 1.40 11.22 16.70
C GLU A 70 2.84 11.57 17.10
N SER A 71 3.04 11.88 18.39
CA SER A 71 4.37 12.22 18.90
C SER A 71 5.36 11.07 18.71
N GLY A 72 6.49 11.35 18.07
CA GLY A 72 7.55 10.38 17.80
C GLY A 72 7.32 9.50 16.55
N ALA A 73 6.22 9.69 15.83
CA ALA A 73 6.00 9.08 14.52
C ALA A 73 6.59 9.96 13.40
N THR A 74 6.95 9.31 12.30
CA THR A 74 7.35 9.95 11.05
C THR A 74 6.23 9.82 10.01
N ALA A 75 6.17 10.75 9.06
CA ALA A 75 5.15 10.72 8.01
C ALA A 75 5.28 9.50 7.10
N GLU A 76 6.50 9.09 6.78
CA GLU A 76 6.79 8.04 5.82
C GLU A 76 6.75 6.64 6.44
N CYS A 77 7.15 6.51 7.71
CA CYS A 77 7.43 5.21 8.33
C CYS A 77 6.78 5.02 9.71
N GLY A 78 5.92 5.94 10.14
CA GLY A 78 5.26 5.85 11.45
C GLY A 78 6.31 5.71 12.56
N PHE A 79 6.15 4.68 13.40
CA PHE A 79 7.08 4.36 14.50
C PHE A 79 8.22 3.41 14.12
N THR A 80 8.39 3.10 12.85
CA THR A 80 9.49 2.24 12.38
C THR A 80 10.72 3.05 12.00
N ASP A 81 11.89 2.43 12.20
CA ASP A 81 13.19 3.00 11.88
C ASP A 81 13.58 2.58 10.45
N PRO A 82 13.57 3.53 9.48
CA PRO A 82 13.93 3.24 8.09
C PRO A 82 15.41 2.91 7.89
N THR A 83 16.23 3.04 8.93
CA THR A 83 17.65 2.66 8.92
C THR A 83 17.91 1.33 9.63
N GLY A 84 16.84 0.60 9.97
CA GLY A 84 16.94 -0.73 10.55
C GLY A 84 17.59 -1.78 9.62
N PRO A 85 17.90 -2.97 10.15
CA PRO A 85 18.52 -4.04 9.37
C PRO A 85 17.66 -4.42 8.17
N ALA A 86 18.29 -4.48 6.99
CA ALA A 86 17.65 -4.92 5.76
C ALA A 86 17.09 -6.35 5.89
N GLN A 87 15.88 -6.55 5.37
CA GLN A 87 15.13 -7.80 5.45
C GLN A 87 14.94 -8.42 4.07
N PRO A 88 14.98 -9.75 3.94
CA PRO A 88 14.64 -10.39 2.67
C PRO A 88 13.17 -10.17 2.31
N LEU A 89 12.85 -10.29 1.02
CA LEU A 89 11.47 -10.30 0.56
C LEU A 89 10.74 -11.57 1.05
N PRO A 90 9.70 -11.45 1.90
CA PRO A 90 8.94 -12.61 2.36
C PRO A 90 8.06 -13.18 1.23
N ASP A 91 7.41 -14.32 1.44
CA ASP A 91 6.44 -14.84 0.45
C ASP A 91 5.10 -14.10 0.49
N ASN A 92 4.72 -13.63 1.69
CA ASN A 92 3.61 -12.71 1.90
C ASN A 92 4.09 -11.58 2.79
N VAL A 93 3.52 -10.39 2.61
CA VAL A 93 3.68 -9.33 3.60
C VAL A 93 2.77 -9.67 4.77
N GLU A 94 3.33 -9.71 5.97
CA GLU A 94 2.61 -10.09 7.16
C GLU A 94 2.38 -8.89 8.07
N TRP A 95 1.13 -8.70 8.50
CA TRP A 95 0.77 -7.71 9.50
C TRP A 95 0.34 -8.38 10.81
N ALA A 96 0.89 -7.91 11.93
CA ALA A 96 0.56 -8.41 13.25
C ALA A 96 0.41 -7.25 14.24
N ALA A 97 -0.77 -7.07 14.80
CA ALA A 97 -0.97 -6.21 15.97
C ALA A 97 -0.41 -6.88 17.24
N SER A 98 -0.50 -8.21 17.33
CA SER A 98 0.08 -9.03 18.41
C SER A 98 0.46 -10.43 17.92
N ASN A 99 0.88 -11.31 18.82
CA ASN A 99 1.15 -12.72 18.48
C ASN A 99 -0.12 -13.51 18.13
N THR A 100 -1.29 -12.99 18.48
CA THR A 100 -2.59 -13.66 18.30
C THR A 100 -3.58 -12.83 17.47
N GLU A 101 -3.17 -11.66 16.99
CA GLU A 101 -4.04 -10.75 16.24
C GLU A 101 -3.30 -10.14 15.03
N GLY A 102 -3.92 -10.25 13.85
CA GLY A 102 -3.51 -9.54 12.63
C GLY A 102 -4.17 -8.17 12.56
N PHE A 103 -4.89 -7.89 11.47
CA PHE A 103 -5.81 -6.75 11.41
C PHE A 103 -7.02 -7.03 12.29
N SER A 104 -7.31 -6.16 13.26
CA SER A 104 -8.47 -6.36 14.13
C SER A 104 -9.78 -6.19 13.36
N LEU A 105 -10.72 -7.12 13.52
CA LEU A 105 -12.07 -7.03 12.93
C LEU A 105 -12.87 -5.83 13.45
N SER A 106 -12.48 -5.27 14.60
CA SER A 106 -13.06 -4.01 15.05
C SER A 106 -12.54 -2.78 14.28
N HIS A 107 -11.43 -2.91 13.55
CA HIS A 107 -10.67 -1.83 12.91
C HIS A 107 -10.67 -1.95 11.38
N HIS A 108 -11.82 -2.25 10.78
CA HIS A 108 -11.97 -2.34 9.33
C HIS A 108 -11.42 -1.11 8.59
N GLY A 109 -10.90 -1.36 7.39
CA GLY A 109 -10.43 -0.31 6.49
C GLY A 109 -9.38 -0.80 5.49
N PRO A 110 -9.03 0.05 4.53
CA PRO A 110 -8.15 -0.31 3.42
C PRO A 110 -6.71 -0.48 3.90
N CYS A 111 -5.96 -1.28 3.16
CA CYS A 111 -4.51 -1.31 3.30
C CYS A 111 -3.81 -1.35 1.93
N GLU A 112 -2.59 -0.86 1.91
CA GLU A 112 -1.76 -0.71 0.72
C GLU A 112 -0.31 -1.07 1.07
N VAL A 113 0.37 -1.76 0.15
CA VAL A 113 1.79 -2.08 0.31
C VAL A 113 2.56 -1.53 -0.88
N TRP A 114 3.74 -0.99 -0.58
CA TRP A 114 4.68 -0.40 -1.52
C TRP A 114 6.03 -1.04 -1.43
N CYS A 115 6.72 -1.08 -2.57
CA CYS A 115 8.17 -1.22 -2.62
C CYS A 115 8.75 0.03 -3.30
N ASP A 116 9.49 0.83 -2.52
CA ASP A 116 9.87 2.21 -2.84
C ASP A 116 8.66 3.05 -3.33
N ASN A 117 8.65 3.37 -4.63
CA ASN A 117 7.64 4.21 -5.29
C ASN A 117 6.61 3.40 -6.09
N GLN A 118 6.54 2.08 -5.90
CA GLN A 118 5.64 1.19 -6.62
C GLN A 118 4.62 0.56 -5.67
N VAL A 119 3.32 0.73 -5.95
CA VAL A 119 2.25 -0.04 -5.29
C VAL A 119 2.36 -1.50 -5.74
N VAL A 120 2.38 -2.42 -4.78
CA VAL A 120 2.49 -3.86 -5.01
C VAL A 120 1.33 -4.67 -4.42
N PHE A 121 0.48 -4.02 -3.61
CA PHE A 121 -0.77 -4.59 -3.11
C PHE A 121 -1.72 -3.47 -2.66
N TYR A 122 -3.03 -3.70 -2.82
CA TYR A 122 -4.10 -2.87 -2.27
C TYR A 122 -5.33 -3.73 -2.01
N ASP A 123 -6.04 -3.47 -0.92
CA ASP A 123 -7.37 -4.02 -0.65
C ASP A 123 -8.23 -3.00 0.10
N ASP A 124 -9.54 -2.97 -0.21
CA ASP A 124 -10.50 -2.01 0.36
C ASP A 124 -10.79 -2.27 1.86
N ASN A 125 -10.59 -3.50 2.36
CA ASN A 125 -10.87 -3.89 3.74
C ASN A 125 -10.02 -5.09 4.21
N CYS A 126 -8.79 -4.81 4.65
CA CYS A 126 -7.83 -5.85 5.00
C CYS A 126 -8.20 -6.66 6.25
N ALA A 127 -8.86 -6.03 7.23
CA ALA A 127 -9.37 -6.74 8.40
C ALA A 127 -10.38 -7.83 8.03
N LYS A 128 -11.24 -7.54 7.04
CA LYS A 128 -12.25 -8.50 6.57
C LYS A 128 -11.64 -9.61 5.71
N ASN A 129 -10.76 -9.24 4.78
CA ASN A 129 -10.29 -10.15 3.74
C ASN A 129 -9.07 -10.99 4.17
N TYR A 130 -8.31 -10.55 5.18
CA TYR A 130 -7.12 -11.23 5.70
C TYR A 130 -7.18 -11.39 7.23
N PRO A 131 -8.15 -12.17 7.76
CA PRO A 131 -8.46 -12.21 9.19
C PRO A 131 -7.49 -13.07 10.03
N THR A 132 -6.43 -13.61 9.43
CA THR A 132 -5.47 -14.48 10.13
C THR A 132 -4.55 -13.67 11.06
N ALA A 133 -3.89 -14.36 11.99
CA ALA A 133 -2.84 -13.79 12.84
C ALA A 133 -1.52 -14.56 12.65
N PRO A 134 -0.48 -13.95 12.04
CA PRO A 134 -0.52 -12.66 11.35
C PRO A 134 -1.43 -12.68 10.12
N ALA A 135 -1.89 -11.50 9.69
CA ALA A 135 -2.58 -11.34 8.42
C ALA A 135 -1.57 -11.53 7.29
N LYS A 136 -1.90 -12.34 6.28
CA LYS A 136 -1.00 -12.66 5.16
C LYS A 136 -1.49 -11.98 3.89
N LEU A 137 -0.80 -10.93 3.48
CA LEU A 137 -1.13 -10.15 2.29
C LEU A 137 -0.33 -10.69 1.09
N PRO A 138 -1.01 -11.16 0.03
CA PRO A 138 -0.34 -11.42 -1.23
C PRO A 138 0.17 -10.08 -1.78
N TYR A 139 1.28 -10.09 -2.51
CA TYR A 139 1.79 -8.89 -3.14
C TYR A 139 2.58 -9.28 -4.39
N LYS A 140 2.74 -8.31 -5.30
CA LYS A 140 3.56 -8.49 -6.51
C LYS A 140 5.05 -8.45 -6.16
N LYS A 141 5.56 -9.56 -5.59
CA LYS A 141 6.93 -9.70 -5.05
C LYS A 141 8.01 -9.37 -6.07
N GLU A 142 7.79 -9.72 -7.33
CA GLU A 142 8.66 -9.42 -8.46
C GLU A 142 8.89 -7.91 -8.67
N LEU A 143 7.89 -7.07 -8.36
CA LEU A 143 8.02 -5.61 -8.45
C LEU A 143 8.87 -5.01 -7.32
N CYS A 144 9.20 -5.82 -6.30
CA CYS A 144 10.06 -5.44 -5.19
C CYS A 144 11.52 -5.85 -5.38
N ALA A 145 11.85 -6.58 -6.45
CA ALA A 145 13.24 -6.91 -6.76
C ALA A 145 14.05 -5.63 -6.99
N GLY A 146 15.22 -5.52 -6.36
CA GLY A 146 16.09 -4.34 -6.44
C GLY A 146 15.63 -3.12 -5.63
N LYS A 147 14.48 -3.18 -4.95
CA LYS A 147 13.93 -2.07 -4.15
C LYS A 147 14.59 -1.99 -2.78
N LYS A 148 14.57 -0.80 -2.17
CA LYS A 148 15.27 -0.50 -0.91
C LYS A 148 14.36 -0.57 0.31
N MET A 149 13.08 -0.32 0.15
CA MET A 149 12.14 -0.20 1.26
C MET A 149 10.82 -0.87 0.92
N LEU A 150 10.28 -1.64 1.85
CA LEU A 150 8.87 -2.00 1.85
C LEU A 150 8.13 -1.09 2.82
N THR A 151 7.02 -0.49 2.37
CA THR A 151 6.12 0.29 3.21
C THR A 151 4.74 -0.35 3.21
N SER A 152 4.19 -0.59 4.39
CA SER A 152 2.80 -1.03 4.58
C SER A 152 2.00 0.09 5.23
N ILE A 153 0.78 0.31 4.73
CA ILE A 153 -0.14 1.33 5.23
C ILE A 153 -1.48 0.66 5.46
N TRP A 154 -2.05 0.82 6.65
CA TRP A 154 -3.42 0.43 6.97
C TRP A 154 -4.13 1.60 7.63
N VAL A 155 -5.35 1.89 7.17
CA VAL A 155 -6.16 2.96 7.74
C VAL A 155 -7.39 2.34 8.39
N ALA A 156 -7.44 2.34 9.72
CA ALA A 156 -8.55 1.80 10.49
C ALA A 156 -9.67 2.84 10.65
N MET A 157 -10.90 2.45 10.34
CA MET A 157 -12.07 3.34 10.18
C MET A 157 -13.20 3.00 11.16
N HIS A 158 -12.87 2.58 12.37
CA HIS A 158 -13.86 2.26 13.41
C HIS A 158 -14.56 3.51 13.97
N THR A 159 -14.01 4.71 13.73
CA THR A 159 -14.65 6.01 13.98
C THR A 159 -14.41 6.98 12.81
N ALA A 160 -15.01 8.17 12.84
CA ALA A 160 -14.75 9.24 11.87
C ALA A 160 -13.34 9.84 11.95
N THR A 161 -12.60 9.62 13.04
CA THR A 161 -11.17 9.91 13.10
C THR A 161 -10.42 8.61 12.82
N TRP A 162 -9.94 8.49 11.59
CA TRP A 162 -9.25 7.29 11.14
C TRP A 162 -7.86 7.21 11.78
N GLN A 163 -7.46 6.00 12.13
CA GLN A 163 -6.12 5.70 12.63
C GLN A 163 -5.25 5.16 11.49
N VAL A 164 -4.08 5.75 11.31
CA VAL A 164 -3.13 5.38 10.27
C VAL A 164 -1.98 4.58 10.87
N TYR A 165 -1.85 3.35 10.42
CA TYR A 165 -0.75 2.46 10.73
C TYR A 165 0.18 2.41 9.53
N THR A 166 1.34 3.04 9.65
CA THR A 166 2.39 2.99 8.64
C THR A 166 3.61 2.28 9.21
N GLY A 167 4.15 1.32 8.47
CA GLY A 167 5.35 0.59 8.84
C GLY A 167 6.29 0.39 7.66
N CYS A 168 7.58 0.62 7.89
CA CYS A 168 8.66 0.43 6.94
C CYS A 168 9.58 -0.71 7.36
N ALA A 169 10.14 -1.38 6.36
CA ALA A 169 11.24 -2.31 6.54
C ALA A 169 12.22 -2.15 5.37
N PRO A 170 13.49 -1.83 5.63
CA PRO A 170 14.52 -1.87 4.60
C PRO A 170 14.63 -3.27 4.01
N LEU A 171 14.90 -3.36 2.71
CA LEU A 171 14.95 -4.61 1.96
C LEU A 171 16.38 -4.98 1.59
N SER A 172 16.75 -6.24 1.79
CA SER A 172 18.00 -6.80 1.26
C SER A 172 17.78 -7.21 -0.19
N GLY A 173 18.59 -6.68 -1.09
CA GLY A 173 18.44 -6.91 -2.54
C GLY A 173 18.39 -5.64 -3.39
N ALA A 174 18.36 -4.45 -2.80
CA ALA A 174 18.99 -3.30 -3.46
C ALA A 174 20.47 -3.65 -3.60
N ALA A 175 20.96 -3.79 -4.83
CA ALA A 175 22.37 -4.03 -5.06
C ALA A 175 23.17 -3.06 -4.18
N ALA A 176 24.02 -3.60 -3.31
CA ALA A 176 25.07 -2.83 -2.68
C ALA A 176 26.01 -2.39 -3.81
N GLY A 177 25.68 -1.28 -4.45
CA GLY A 177 26.57 -0.60 -5.38
C GLY A 177 27.67 0.06 -4.56
N GLY A 178 28.79 -0.62 -4.42
CA GLY A 178 29.96 -0.16 -3.68
C GLY A 178 30.67 -1.33 -3.00
N GLY A 179 31.26 -2.21 -3.81
CA GLY A 179 32.29 -3.10 -3.30
C GLY A 179 33.53 -2.26 -2.98
N GLU A 180 33.82 -2.10 -1.71
CA GLU A 180 35.21 -2.17 -1.25
C GLU A 180 35.39 -3.61 -0.78
N GLU A 181 35.78 -4.47 -1.72
CA GLU A 181 36.54 -5.65 -1.34
C GLU A 181 37.96 -5.15 -1.12
N ASP A 182 38.32 -4.98 0.15
CA ASP A 182 39.70 -5.03 0.61
C ASP A 182 40.33 -6.28 0.00
N CYS A 183 41.20 -6.06 -0.97
CA CYS A 183 42.15 -7.07 -1.41
C CYS A 183 43.32 -7.01 -0.43
N ASP A 184 43.11 -7.49 0.79
CA ASP A 184 44.21 -7.75 1.71
C ASP A 184 45.08 -8.88 1.13
N ASP A 185 46.24 -8.45 0.63
CA ASP A 185 47.55 -9.06 0.84
C ASP A 185 47.72 -10.56 0.52
N LEU A 186 48.15 -10.85 -0.72
CA LEU A 186 49.02 -11.99 -1.00
C LEU A 186 50.22 -11.55 -1.83
N ASP A 187 51.23 -11.11 -1.11
CA ASP A 187 52.60 -10.92 -1.56
C ASP A 187 53.21 -12.25 -2.07
N MET A 188 53.46 -12.35 -3.38
CA MET A 188 54.36 -13.34 -3.99
C MET A 188 55.08 -12.68 -5.16
N ALA A 189 56.27 -12.16 -4.87
CA ALA A 189 57.24 -11.72 -5.84
C ALA A 189 57.73 -12.87 -6.75
N ALA A 190 57.83 -12.58 -8.05
CA ALA A 190 58.97 -12.86 -8.94
C ALA A 190 58.50 -13.25 -10.35
N GLY A 191 58.99 -12.52 -11.36
CA GLY A 191 58.96 -12.94 -12.75
C GLY A 191 58.71 -11.78 -13.69
N GLU A 192 59.77 -11.04 -14.03
CA GLU A 192 59.79 -10.20 -15.22
C GLU A 192 59.77 -11.10 -16.46
N GLU A 193 58.92 -10.80 -17.44
CA GLU A 193 59.18 -10.88 -18.89
C GLU A 193 57.92 -10.45 -19.68
N ASP A 194 58.10 -9.35 -20.44
CA ASP A 194 57.40 -8.89 -21.66
C ASP A 194 55.87 -8.86 -21.76
N CYS A 195 55.33 -7.65 -21.69
CA CYS A 195 54.19 -7.25 -22.52
C CYS A 195 54.43 -5.84 -23.10
N ASP A 196 55.18 -5.82 -24.21
CA ASP A 196 55.02 -4.84 -25.28
C ASP A 196 53.54 -4.85 -25.73
N ASP A 197 52.82 -3.75 -25.55
CA ASP A 197 52.39 -2.86 -26.65
C ASP A 197 51.37 -1.84 -26.09
N LEU A 198 51.75 -0.57 -26.07
CA LEU A 198 50.86 0.56 -25.83
C LEU A 198 50.43 1.08 -27.20
N ASP A 199 49.17 0.85 -27.58
CA ASP A 199 48.54 1.66 -28.62
C ASP A 199 47.20 2.22 -28.14
N MET A 200 47.26 3.48 -27.76
CA MET A 200 46.10 4.38 -27.64
C MET A 200 45.78 4.86 -29.05
N ALA A 201 44.74 4.30 -29.65
CA ALA A 201 44.12 4.84 -30.85
C ALA A 201 42.73 5.39 -30.52
N ASP A 202 42.67 6.71 -30.67
CA ASP A 202 41.51 7.56 -30.91
C ASP A 202 40.47 6.92 -31.85
N GLY A 203 39.20 7.17 -31.56
CA GLY A 203 38.06 6.61 -32.25
C GLY A 203 36.74 7.19 -31.74
N GLU A 204 36.57 8.51 -31.93
CA GLU A 204 35.24 9.11 -31.99
C GLU A 204 34.57 8.68 -33.31
N GLU A 205 33.49 7.88 -33.26
CA GLU A 205 32.48 7.84 -34.33
C GLU A 205 31.07 7.61 -33.75
N ASP A 206 30.27 8.66 -33.90
CA ASP A 206 28.84 8.72 -34.26
C ASP A 206 27.75 8.18 -33.33
N CYS A 207 27.12 9.15 -32.66
CA CYS A 207 25.77 9.09 -32.14
C CYS A 207 24.77 9.22 -33.30
N ASP A 208 24.53 8.16 -34.06
CA ASP A 208 23.47 8.14 -35.08
C ASP A 208 22.13 7.62 -34.51
N ASP A 209 21.14 8.52 -34.58
CA ASP A 209 19.69 8.36 -34.55
C ASP A 209 19.11 6.95 -34.28
N LEU A 210 18.67 6.71 -33.04
CA LEU A 210 17.56 5.80 -32.77
C LEU A 210 16.25 6.58 -32.79
N GLU A 211 15.74 6.78 -34.01
CA GLU A 211 14.39 7.26 -34.27
C GLU A 211 13.36 6.33 -33.59
N MET A 212 12.55 6.91 -32.70
CA MET A 212 11.44 6.20 -32.08
C MET A 212 10.41 5.82 -33.13
N LYS A 213 10.27 4.53 -33.42
CA LYS A 213 9.16 4.03 -34.22
C LYS A 213 7.86 4.16 -33.41
N GLU A 214 7.02 5.11 -33.84
CA GLU A 214 5.62 5.27 -33.43
C GLU A 214 4.89 3.91 -33.34
N PRO A 215 4.19 3.59 -32.24
CA PRO A 215 3.35 2.40 -32.19
C PRO A 215 2.12 2.60 -33.07
N SER A 216 1.99 1.71 -34.05
CA SER A 216 0.82 1.55 -34.91
C SER A 216 -0.48 1.42 -34.10
N VAL A 217 -1.46 2.26 -34.45
CA VAL A 217 -2.84 2.28 -33.94
C VAL A 217 -3.47 0.89 -34.06
N VAL A 218 -3.76 0.26 -32.92
CA VAL A 218 -4.60 -0.94 -32.87
C VAL A 218 -6.06 -0.50 -32.98
N ASN A 219 -6.72 -0.92 -34.06
CA ASN A 219 -8.17 -0.80 -34.23
C ASN A 219 -8.89 -1.54 -33.09
N THR A 220 -9.57 -0.80 -32.23
CA THR A 220 -10.58 -1.33 -31.32
C THR A 220 -11.88 -1.59 -32.09
N PRO A 221 -12.52 -2.76 -31.94
CA PRO A 221 -13.86 -2.96 -32.47
C PRO A 221 -14.85 -2.09 -31.69
N THR A 222 -15.60 -1.28 -32.42
CA THR A 222 -16.70 -0.45 -31.93
C THR A 222 -17.80 -1.34 -31.34
N VAL A 223 -18.02 -1.27 -30.03
CA VAL A 223 -19.22 -1.82 -29.39
C VAL A 223 -20.32 -0.77 -29.52
N ALA A 224 -21.40 -1.13 -30.21
CA ALA A 224 -22.59 -0.29 -30.35
C ALA A 224 -23.20 0.04 -28.97
N PRO A 225 -23.73 1.26 -28.77
CA PRO A 225 -24.38 1.61 -27.52
C PRO A 225 -25.68 0.81 -27.35
N VAL A 226 -25.77 0.05 -26.24
CA VAL A 226 -27.03 -0.53 -25.77
C VAL A 226 -27.95 0.62 -25.38
N GLN A 227 -29.05 0.77 -26.10
CA GLN A 227 -30.15 1.67 -25.77
C GLN A 227 -30.75 1.24 -24.43
N VAL A 228 -30.59 2.07 -23.40
CA VAL A 228 -31.31 1.87 -22.14
C VAL A 228 -32.73 2.39 -22.35
N ASN A 229 -33.65 1.48 -22.67
CA ASN A 229 -35.06 1.81 -22.68
C ASN A 229 -35.49 2.16 -21.25
N ASN A 230 -36.05 3.37 -21.10
CA ASN A 230 -36.69 3.86 -19.88
C ASN A 230 -37.65 2.81 -19.30
N VAL A 231 -37.31 2.24 -18.15
CA VAL A 231 -38.29 1.54 -17.31
C VAL A 231 -38.87 2.57 -16.34
N ASN A 232 -40.03 3.11 -16.71
CA ASN A 232 -40.91 3.83 -15.83
C ASN A 232 -41.44 2.86 -14.76
N PHE A 233 -41.08 3.06 -13.50
CA PHE A 233 -41.86 2.54 -12.38
C PHE A 233 -42.62 3.69 -11.73
N ALA A 234 -43.71 4.07 -12.40
CA ALA A 234 -44.81 4.77 -11.76
C ALA A 234 -45.64 3.76 -10.97
N ASN A 235 -45.74 3.99 -9.66
CA ASN A 235 -46.85 3.69 -8.76
C ASN A 235 -47.75 2.48 -9.05
N THR A 236 -47.75 1.50 -8.14
CA THR A 236 -48.99 0.79 -7.78
C THR A 236 -48.97 0.48 -6.28
N ALA A 237 -49.72 1.27 -5.54
CA ALA A 237 -50.18 0.95 -4.20
C ALA A 237 -51.57 0.32 -4.30
N VAL A 238 -51.70 -0.97 -3.96
CA VAL A 238 -52.90 -1.69 -3.47
C VAL A 238 -52.35 -3.00 -2.90
N GLY A 239 -52.57 -3.48 -1.68
CA GLY A 239 -53.35 -3.10 -0.52
C GLY A 239 -53.37 -4.32 0.43
N GLY A 240 -53.58 -4.11 1.73
CA GLY A 240 -54.23 -5.12 2.60
C GLY A 240 -53.40 -5.83 3.68
N ALA A 241 -53.50 -5.29 4.90
CA ALA A 241 -53.66 -5.95 6.23
C ALA A 241 -52.54 -6.88 6.75
N VAL A 242 -52.20 -6.95 8.05
CA VAL A 242 -53.02 -6.79 9.25
C VAL A 242 -52.16 -6.32 10.44
N VAL A 243 -52.81 -5.56 11.32
CA VAL A 243 -52.43 -5.08 12.65
C VAL A 243 -52.01 -6.21 13.61
N GLY A 244 -50.98 -5.96 14.43
CA GLY A 244 -50.58 -6.80 15.55
C GLY A 244 -50.08 -5.96 16.73
N GLN A 245 -51.00 -5.25 17.39
CA GLN A 245 -50.79 -4.52 18.63
C GLN A 245 -50.79 -5.52 19.80
N VAL A 246 -49.73 -5.57 20.59
CA VAL A 246 -49.74 -6.23 21.91
C VAL A 246 -49.50 -5.18 22.99
N HIS A 247 -50.60 -4.75 23.62
CA HIS A 247 -50.63 -4.31 25.00
C HIS A 247 -51.35 -5.41 25.79
N ALA A 248 -50.76 -5.88 26.87
CA ALA A 248 -51.49 -6.47 27.98
C ALA A 248 -50.74 -6.18 29.28
N ALA A 249 -51.48 -5.58 30.20
CA ALA A 249 -51.08 -5.26 31.56
C ALA A 249 -51.17 -6.48 32.49
N ALA A 250 -50.32 -6.48 33.51
CA ALA A 250 -50.65 -6.79 34.90
C ALA A 250 -49.66 -6.03 35.79
#